data_AF-A0A953CXD5-F1
#
_entry.id   AF-A0A953CXD5-F1
#
_cell.length_a   1.000
_cell.length_b   1.000
_cell.length_c   1.000
_cell.angle_alpha   90.00
_cell.angle_beta   90.00
_cell.angle_gamma   90.00
#
_symmetry.space_group_name_H-M   'P 1'
#
loop_
_entity.id
_entity.type
_entity.pdbx_description
1 polymer ?
#
loop_
_entity_poly.entity_id
_entity_poly.type
_entity_poly.pdbx_seq_one_letter_code
_entity_poly.pdbx_strand_id
1 'polypeptide(L)'
;MKVLLLIAEGVSFVAALVFGLLWCFDIHGRWEALSAFFALLTGGAELVRRRSKKSALDRFPSDGARIQHREKLRKEFREELYNCRAKKLRQDVIVRRVDRVDDYPNIDNKRPGISPWFRVAFLDMYERGIVLCLSIGGLKECDGGYRFVDYANDEKSDVTAWLMADVPFDSIEAVNMEGDKYYYFPHIYCYFDFGGEPYEKKWFAEKIDQDHGHPYFKKIADYDEVVRNNPKEGALYFG
;
A
#
# COMPACT_ATOMS: atom_id res chain seq x y z
N MET A 1 -14.38 5.73 14.85
CA MET A 1 -14.35 7.05 14.17
C MET A 1 -15.62 7.34 13.37
N LYS A 2 -16.07 6.46 12.45
CA LYS A 2 -17.30 6.69 11.64
C LYS A 2 -18.59 6.91 12.46
N VAL A 3 -18.81 6.10 13.50
CA VAL A 3 -20.00 6.23 14.37
C VAL A 3 -20.00 7.57 15.11
N LEU A 4 -18.85 8.00 15.63
CA LEU A 4 -18.69 9.33 16.26
C LEU A 4 -18.92 10.48 15.26
N LEU A 5 -18.48 10.33 14.00
CA LEU A 5 -18.71 11.31 12.96
C LEU A 5 -20.20 11.40 12.59
N LEU A 6 -20.89 10.26 12.45
CA LEU A 6 -22.33 10.21 12.19
C LEU A 6 -23.15 10.80 13.34
N ILE A 7 -22.74 10.56 14.59
CA ILE A 7 -23.37 11.17 15.77
C ILE A 7 -23.16 12.69 15.74
N ALA A 8 -21.94 13.17 15.45
CA ALA A 8 -21.64 14.60 15.36
C ALA A 8 -22.42 15.29 14.22
N GLU A 9 -22.57 14.63 13.08
CA GLU A 9 -23.38 15.11 11.95
C GLU A 9 -24.86 15.14 12.30
N GLY A 10 -25.38 14.10 12.94
CA GLY A 10 -26.77 14.04 13.41
C GLY A 10 -27.08 15.16 14.42
N VAL A 11 -26.20 15.38 15.39
CA VAL A 11 -26.34 16.47 16.37
C VAL A 11 -26.26 17.84 15.68
N SER A 12 -25.35 18.02 14.73
CA SER A 12 -25.22 19.29 13.98
C SER A 12 -26.45 19.57 13.12
N PHE A 13 -27.03 18.53 12.49
CA PHE A 13 -28.24 18.65 11.69
C PHE A 13 -29.46 19.01 12.54
N VAL A 14 -29.67 18.33 13.67
CA VAL A 14 -30.77 18.63 14.60
C VAL A 14 -30.60 20.04 15.17
N ALA A 15 -29.38 20.44 15.54
CA ALA A 15 -29.13 21.77 16.05
C ALA A 15 -29.34 22.87 14.99
N ALA A 16 -29.01 22.61 13.71
CA ALA A 16 -29.31 23.51 12.61
C ALA A 16 -30.83 23.65 12.36
N LEU A 17 -31.60 22.57 12.51
CA LEU A 17 -33.07 22.61 12.40
C LEU A 17 -33.72 23.40 13.54
N VAL A 18 -33.28 23.16 14.78
CA VAL A 18 -33.74 23.91 15.97
C VAL A 18 -33.37 25.38 15.82
N PHE A 19 -32.18 25.67 15.31
CA PHE A 19 -31.72 27.02 15.03
C PHE A 19 -32.55 27.72 13.96
N GLY A 20 -32.85 27.05 12.84
CA GLY A 20 -33.75 27.58 11.80
C GLY A 20 -35.14 27.89 12.34
N LEU A 21 -35.68 27.04 13.22
CA LEU A 21 -36.94 27.28 13.92
C LEU A 21 -36.87 28.50 14.84
N LEU A 22 -35.85 28.61 15.68
CA LEU A 22 -35.68 29.75 16.60
C LEU A 22 -35.50 31.08 15.86
N TRP A 23 -34.79 31.07 14.73
CA TRP A 23 -34.64 32.25 13.87
C TRP A 23 -35.97 32.73 13.28
N CYS A 24 -36.88 31.82 12.92
CA CYS A 24 -38.22 32.18 12.46
C CYS A 24 -39.06 32.87 13.56
N PHE A 25 -38.76 32.64 14.84
CA PHE A 25 -39.48 33.25 15.97
C PHE A 25 -38.82 34.54 16.49
N ASP A 26 -37.50 34.74 16.28
CA ASP A 26 -36.79 35.97 16.64
C ASP A 26 -35.74 36.36 15.58
N ILE A 27 -36.17 37.18 14.62
CA ILE A 27 -35.38 37.63 13.48
C ILE A 27 -34.24 38.59 13.89
N HIS A 28 -34.34 39.24 15.06
CA HIS A 28 -33.39 40.28 15.49
C HIS A 28 -32.29 39.78 16.45
N GLY A 29 -32.28 38.49 16.79
CA GLY A 29 -31.26 37.89 17.64
C GLY A 29 -29.84 37.93 17.06
N ARG A 30 -28.83 37.85 17.95
CA ARG A 30 -27.39 37.85 17.59
C ARG A 30 -26.94 36.46 17.14
N TRP A 31 -27.43 36.03 15.97
CA TRP A 31 -27.29 34.67 15.46
C TRP A 31 -25.98 34.40 14.71
N GLU A 32 -25.22 35.44 14.37
CA GLU A 32 -23.99 35.39 13.56
C GLU A 32 -22.94 34.42 14.10
N ALA A 33 -22.72 34.42 15.42
CA ALA A 33 -21.73 33.55 16.07
C ALA A 33 -22.09 32.06 15.97
N LEU A 34 -23.38 31.74 16.07
CA LEU A 34 -23.88 30.36 15.95
C LEU A 34 -23.80 29.86 14.50
N SER A 35 -24.19 30.69 13.53
CA SER A 35 -24.06 30.38 12.11
C SER A 35 -22.61 30.12 11.71
N ALA A 36 -21.67 30.95 12.20
CA ALA A 36 -20.24 30.78 11.96
C ALA A 36 -19.71 29.47 12.57
N PHE A 37 -20.17 29.11 13.77
CA PHE A 37 -19.79 27.86 14.43
C PHE A 37 -20.25 26.61 13.66
N PHE A 38 -21.51 26.59 13.17
CA PHE A 38 -22.00 25.47 12.35
C PHE A 38 -21.32 25.38 10.99
N ALA A 39 -20.99 26.52 10.37
CA ALA A 39 -20.20 26.54 9.14
C ALA A 39 -18.78 25.95 9.36
N LEU A 40 -18.15 26.25 10.49
CA LEU A 40 -16.86 25.65 10.85
C LEU A 40 -16.95 24.16 11.15
N LEU A 41 -18.01 23.71 11.84
CA LEU A 41 -18.23 22.28 12.11
C LEU A 41 -18.46 21.48 10.83
N THR A 42 -19.35 21.95 9.95
CA THR A 42 -19.66 21.25 8.69
C THR A 42 -18.49 21.31 7.71
N GLY A 43 -17.84 22.48 7.58
CA GLY A 43 -16.60 22.62 6.80
C GLY A 43 -15.46 21.75 7.33
N GLY A 44 -15.30 21.67 8.66
CA GLY A 44 -14.33 20.80 9.31
C GLY A 44 -14.63 19.32 9.10
N ALA A 45 -15.89 18.90 9.23
CA ALA A 45 -16.32 17.53 8.98
C ALA A 45 -16.09 17.10 7.52
N GLU A 46 -16.39 17.98 6.56
CA GLU A 46 -16.12 17.74 5.13
C GLU A 46 -14.60 17.67 4.85
N LEU A 47 -13.80 18.53 5.50
CA LEU A 47 -12.34 18.48 5.40
C LEU A 47 -11.78 17.16 5.95
N VAL A 48 -12.32 16.69 7.07
CA VAL A 48 -11.98 15.38 7.66
C VAL A 48 -12.43 14.25 6.76
N ARG A 49 -13.61 14.32 6.14
CA ARG A 49 -14.12 13.30 5.22
C ARG A 49 -13.28 13.20 3.95
N ARG A 50 -12.86 14.34 3.39
CA ARG A 50 -11.93 14.40 2.25
C ARG A 50 -10.55 13.87 2.59
N ARG A 51 -10.09 14.05 3.84
CA ARG A 51 -8.80 13.53 4.31
C ARG A 51 -8.86 12.08 4.79
N SER A 52 -10.02 11.60 5.20
CA SER A 52 -10.22 10.22 5.63
C SER A 52 -10.17 9.32 4.40
N LYS A 53 -9.06 8.58 4.22
CA LYS A 53 -8.98 7.52 3.22
C LYS A 53 -10.16 6.55 3.43
N LYS A 54 -10.86 6.20 2.35
CA LYS A 54 -11.84 5.10 2.39
C LYS A 54 -11.11 3.85 2.88
N SER A 55 -11.67 3.18 3.88
CA SER A 55 -11.08 1.93 4.39
C SER A 55 -11.11 0.89 3.27
N ALA A 56 -10.15 -0.03 3.25
CA ALA A 56 -10.17 -1.16 2.31
C ALA A 56 -11.49 -1.96 2.39
N LEU A 57 -12.14 -1.96 3.55
CA LEU A 57 -13.45 -2.59 3.76
C LEU A 57 -14.60 -1.88 3.03
N ASP A 58 -14.48 -0.59 2.76
CA ASP A 58 -15.54 0.19 2.09
C ASP A 58 -15.50 0.06 0.56
N ARG A 59 -14.50 -0.66 0.01
CA ARG A 59 -14.32 -0.84 -1.43
C ARG A 59 -15.29 -1.84 -2.03
N PHE A 60 -15.70 -2.81 -1.23
CA PHE A 60 -16.55 -3.90 -1.67
C PHE A 60 -17.98 -3.66 -1.17
N PRO A 61 -19.00 -3.84 -2.03
CA PRO A 61 -20.39 -3.65 -1.62
C PRO A 61 -20.86 -4.70 -0.59
N SER A 62 -20.18 -5.86 -0.54
CA SER A 62 -20.45 -6.94 0.41
C SER A 62 -19.23 -7.84 0.59
N ASP A 63 -19.22 -8.65 1.65
CA ASP A 63 -18.18 -9.66 1.85
C ASP A 63 -18.13 -10.70 0.72
N GLY A 64 -19.29 -11.04 0.15
CA GLY A 64 -19.36 -11.92 -1.02
C GLY A 64 -18.64 -11.33 -2.23
N ALA A 65 -18.81 -10.03 -2.49
CA ALA A 65 -18.10 -9.34 -3.57
C ALA A 65 -16.58 -9.29 -3.31
N ARG A 66 -16.17 -9.09 -2.06
CA ARG A 66 -14.75 -9.15 -1.66
C ARG A 66 -14.14 -10.52 -1.89
N ILE A 67 -14.85 -11.60 -1.55
CA ILE A 67 -14.39 -12.98 -1.79
C ILE A 67 -14.26 -13.24 -3.29
N GLN A 68 -15.27 -12.87 -4.09
CA GLN A 68 -15.23 -13.03 -5.55
C GLN A 68 -14.04 -12.30 -6.18
N HIS A 69 -13.77 -11.07 -5.71
CA HIS A 69 -12.61 -10.29 -6.13
C HIS A 69 -11.29 -11.02 -5.82
N ARG A 70 -11.13 -11.51 -4.59
CA ARG A 70 -9.94 -12.28 -4.18
C ARG A 70 -9.75 -13.53 -5.02
N GLU A 71 -10.80 -14.32 -5.24
CA GLU A 71 -10.70 -15.55 -6.04
C GLU A 71 -10.38 -15.26 -7.51
N LYS A 72 -10.95 -14.19 -8.08
CA LYS A 72 -10.62 -13.74 -9.43
C LYS A 72 -9.12 -13.44 -9.55
N LEU A 73 -8.61 -12.54 -8.70
CA LEU A 73 -7.20 -12.17 -8.73
C LEU A 73 -6.29 -13.37 -8.43
N ARG A 74 -6.66 -14.21 -7.45
CA ARG A 74 -5.90 -15.43 -7.13
C ARG A 74 -5.78 -16.34 -8.34
N LYS A 75 -6.85 -16.52 -9.12
CA LYS A 75 -6.80 -17.34 -10.33
C LYS A 75 -5.87 -16.74 -11.37
N GLU A 76 -6.03 -15.45 -11.68
CA GLU A 76 -5.23 -14.74 -12.68
C GLU A 76 -3.73 -14.77 -12.34
N PHE A 77 -3.35 -14.41 -11.11
CA PHE A 77 -1.95 -14.42 -10.66
C PHE A 77 -1.36 -15.83 -10.61
N ARG A 78 -2.14 -16.84 -10.21
CA ARG A 78 -1.65 -18.22 -10.16
C ARG A 78 -1.36 -18.76 -11.55
N GLU A 79 -2.26 -18.49 -12.50
CA GLU A 79 -2.07 -18.89 -13.90
C GLU A 79 -0.81 -18.23 -14.48
N GLU A 80 -0.62 -16.94 -14.24
CA GLU A 80 0.57 -16.23 -14.72
C GLU A 80 1.85 -16.73 -14.05
N LEU A 81 1.83 -16.96 -12.72
CA LEU A 81 2.97 -17.52 -12.00
C LEU A 81 3.39 -18.89 -12.54
N TYR A 82 2.42 -19.76 -12.82
CA TYR A 82 2.67 -21.08 -13.39
C TYR A 82 3.18 -20.99 -14.83
N ASN A 83 2.62 -20.08 -15.63
CA ASN A 83 3.06 -19.80 -16.99
C ASN A 83 4.52 -19.32 -17.00
N CYS A 84 4.88 -18.35 -16.15
CA CYS A 84 6.24 -17.86 -16.01
C CYS A 84 7.21 -18.96 -15.58
N ARG A 85 6.84 -19.77 -14.56
CA ARG A 85 7.69 -20.86 -14.07
C ARG A 85 7.89 -21.94 -15.13
N ALA A 86 6.82 -22.39 -15.79
CA ALA A 86 6.88 -23.43 -16.80
C ALA A 86 7.72 -23.02 -18.03
N LYS A 87 7.57 -21.78 -18.48
CA LYS A 87 8.28 -21.25 -19.66
C LYS A 87 9.59 -20.54 -19.34
N LYS A 88 9.98 -20.47 -18.06
CA LYS A 88 11.16 -19.73 -17.57
C LYS A 88 11.16 -18.26 -18.04
N LEU A 89 10.00 -17.62 -18.01
CA LEU A 89 9.84 -16.21 -18.40
C LEU A 89 10.28 -15.29 -17.26
N ARG A 90 10.56 -14.03 -17.61
CA ARG A 90 10.74 -12.98 -16.61
C ARG A 90 9.46 -12.78 -15.82
N GLN A 91 9.63 -12.44 -14.55
CA GLN A 91 8.56 -12.24 -13.60
C GLN A 91 8.35 -10.75 -13.26
N ASP A 92 8.82 -9.85 -14.10
CA ASP A 92 8.66 -8.41 -13.90
C ASP A 92 7.19 -7.99 -14.01
N VAL A 93 6.75 -7.09 -13.14
CA VAL A 93 5.44 -6.46 -13.14
C VAL A 93 5.57 -4.96 -12.88
N ILE A 94 4.61 -4.18 -13.38
CA ILE A 94 4.49 -2.74 -13.11
C ILE A 94 3.39 -2.54 -12.08
N VAL A 95 3.75 -2.07 -10.89
CA VAL A 95 2.76 -1.65 -9.88
C VAL A 95 2.38 -0.21 -10.16
N ARG A 96 1.09 0.10 -10.18
CA ARG A 96 0.53 1.44 -10.43
C ARG A 96 -0.45 1.82 -9.32
N ARG A 97 -0.41 3.07 -8.90
CA ARG A 97 -1.28 3.60 -7.86
C ARG A 97 -2.61 4.05 -8.45
N VAL A 98 -3.73 3.57 -7.89
CA VAL A 98 -5.09 3.78 -8.43
C VAL A 98 -5.53 5.26 -8.43
N ASP A 99 -5.13 6.06 -7.45
CA ASP A 99 -5.50 7.49 -7.37
C ASP A 99 -4.63 8.40 -8.24
N ARG A 100 -3.60 7.86 -8.89
CA ARG A 100 -2.60 8.58 -9.69
C ARG A 100 -2.26 7.85 -10.98
N VAL A 101 -3.23 7.15 -11.56
CA VAL A 101 -3.04 6.31 -12.76
C VAL A 101 -2.51 7.13 -13.95
N ASP A 102 -2.93 8.39 -14.06
CA ASP A 102 -2.55 9.31 -15.15
C ASP A 102 -1.10 9.81 -15.07
N ASP A 103 -0.42 9.63 -13.93
CA ASP A 103 0.99 10.04 -13.82
C ASP A 103 1.88 9.16 -14.70
N TYR A 104 1.52 7.89 -14.91
CA TYR A 104 2.27 6.95 -15.75
C TYR A 104 2.12 7.29 -17.25
N PRO A 105 3.20 7.19 -18.07
CA PRO A 105 4.52 6.63 -17.74
C PRO A 105 5.52 7.67 -17.20
N ASN A 106 5.08 8.89 -16.94
CA ASN A 106 5.96 9.96 -16.47
C ASN A 106 6.21 9.83 -14.96
N ILE A 107 7.26 10.47 -14.47
CA ILE A 107 7.57 10.54 -13.04
C ILE A 107 7.72 12.01 -12.66
N ASP A 108 6.92 12.46 -11.70
CA ASP A 108 7.09 13.77 -11.08
C ASP A 108 7.99 13.65 -9.85
N ASN A 109 9.29 13.87 -10.05
CA ASN A 109 10.32 13.80 -8.99
C ASN A 109 10.15 14.88 -7.90
N LYS A 110 9.25 15.85 -8.07
CA LYS A 110 9.04 16.91 -7.08
C LYS A 110 8.06 16.50 -5.97
N ARG A 111 7.27 15.45 -6.20
CA ARG A 111 6.28 14.99 -5.21
C ARG A 111 6.97 14.09 -4.18
N PRO A 112 6.79 14.35 -2.87
CA PRO A 112 7.34 13.48 -1.83
C PRO A 112 6.62 12.12 -1.79
N GLY A 113 7.35 11.10 -1.34
CA GLY A 113 6.85 9.73 -1.16
C GLY A 113 7.21 8.78 -2.30
N ILE A 114 6.60 7.60 -2.28
CA ILE A 114 6.83 6.58 -3.31
C ILE A 114 6.27 7.03 -4.67
N SER A 115 6.96 6.61 -5.74
CA SER A 115 6.55 6.80 -7.12
C SER A 115 5.11 6.30 -7.35
N PRO A 116 4.30 6.97 -8.21
CA PRO A 116 2.94 6.51 -8.55
C PRO A 116 2.96 5.17 -9.29
N TRP A 117 4.09 4.80 -9.86
CA TRP A 117 4.31 3.51 -10.47
C TRP A 117 5.76 3.08 -10.33
N PHE A 118 6.02 1.78 -10.28
CA PHE A 118 7.36 1.23 -10.22
C PHE A 118 7.38 -0.20 -10.75
N ARG A 119 8.56 -0.64 -11.22
CA ARG A 119 8.79 -2.01 -11.70
C ARG A 119 9.38 -2.85 -10.57
N VAL A 120 8.83 -4.04 -10.36
CA VAL A 120 9.27 -5.04 -9.36
C VAL A 120 9.05 -6.45 -9.90
N ALA A 121 9.56 -7.47 -9.23
CA ALA A 121 9.33 -8.85 -9.62
C ALA A 121 8.19 -9.50 -8.83
N PHE A 122 7.27 -10.21 -9.49
CA PHE A 122 6.22 -11.03 -8.90
C PHE A 122 6.71 -12.47 -8.73
N LEU A 123 7.10 -12.85 -7.51
CA LEU A 123 7.82 -14.11 -7.29
C LEU A 123 6.93 -15.24 -6.78
N ASP A 124 5.94 -14.91 -5.96
CA ASP A 124 5.08 -15.92 -5.35
C ASP A 124 3.74 -15.36 -4.90
N MET A 125 2.92 -16.23 -4.32
CA MET A 125 1.64 -15.88 -3.70
C MET A 125 1.60 -16.38 -2.26
N TYR A 126 0.80 -15.71 -1.43
CA TYR A 126 0.49 -16.14 -0.06
C TYR A 126 -1.03 -16.20 0.13
N GLU A 127 -1.48 -16.60 1.34
CA GLU A 127 -2.90 -16.87 1.61
C GLU A 127 -3.84 -15.72 1.19
N ARG A 128 -3.42 -14.48 1.45
CA ARG A 128 -4.24 -13.27 1.27
C ARG A 128 -3.83 -12.38 0.08
N GLY A 129 -2.81 -12.75 -0.69
CA GLY A 129 -2.30 -11.87 -1.74
C GLY A 129 -1.11 -12.40 -2.53
N ILE A 130 -0.33 -11.47 -3.08
CA ILE A 130 0.88 -11.72 -3.87
C ILE A 130 2.13 -11.31 -3.11
N VAL A 131 3.27 -11.89 -3.48
CA VAL A 131 4.59 -11.56 -2.95
C VAL A 131 5.43 -10.94 -4.06
N LEU A 132 5.87 -9.71 -3.82
CA LEU A 132 6.73 -8.95 -4.72
C LEU A 132 8.16 -8.93 -4.17
N CYS A 133 9.16 -8.99 -5.05
CA CYS A 133 10.53 -8.65 -4.71
C CYS A 133 10.82 -7.21 -5.12
N LEU A 134 11.14 -6.39 -4.12
CA LEU A 134 11.39 -4.97 -4.27
C LEU A 134 12.84 -4.68 -4.67
N SER A 135 13.80 -5.40 -4.05
CA SER A 135 15.23 -5.29 -4.35
C SER A 135 15.97 -6.55 -3.90
N ILE A 136 17.20 -6.71 -4.37
CA ILE A 136 18.12 -7.79 -3.99
C ILE A 136 19.42 -7.13 -3.55
N GLY A 137 19.90 -7.46 -2.35
CA GLY A 137 21.05 -6.81 -1.74
C GLY A 137 21.70 -7.66 -0.67
N GLY A 138 22.78 -7.14 -0.09
CA GLY A 138 23.51 -7.82 0.98
C GLY A 138 22.95 -7.49 2.37
N LEU A 139 23.00 -8.45 3.29
CA LEU A 139 22.86 -8.21 4.73
C LEU A 139 24.13 -8.64 5.47
N LYS A 140 24.36 -8.01 6.62
CA LYS A 140 25.45 -8.31 7.54
C LYS A 140 24.90 -8.92 8.83
N GLU A 141 25.53 -9.97 9.33
CA GLU A 141 25.19 -10.55 10.63
C GLU A 141 25.68 -9.66 11.78
N CYS A 142 24.89 -9.61 12.85
CA CYS A 142 25.19 -8.90 14.09
C CYS A 142 24.53 -9.63 15.27
N ASP A 143 24.87 -9.24 16.49
CA ASP A 143 24.35 -9.90 17.71
C ASP A 143 22.81 -9.92 17.79
N GLY A 144 22.12 -8.99 17.11
CA GLY A 144 20.67 -8.88 17.05
C GLY A 144 20.01 -9.50 15.82
N GLY A 145 20.74 -10.28 15.01
CA GLY A 145 20.26 -10.84 13.74
C GLY A 145 20.97 -10.21 12.55
N TYR A 146 20.23 -9.59 11.64
CA TYR A 146 20.79 -8.94 10.45
C TYR A 146 20.69 -7.42 10.52
N ARG A 147 21.63 -6.73 9.86
CA ARG A 147 21.58 -5.29 9.56
C ARG A 147 21.96 -5.04 8.11
N PHE A 148 21.76 -3.82 7.62
CA PHE A 148 22.26 -3.41 6.31
C PHE A 148 23.78 -3.37 6.29
N VAL A 149 24.33 -3.59 5.09
CA VAL A 149 25.77 -3.58 4.84
C VAL A 149 26.25 -2.14 4.71
N ASP A 150 27.39 -1.84 5.30
CA ASP A 150 28.06 -0.57 5.13
C ASP A 150 28.92 -0.55 3.86
N TYR A 151 28.27 -0.35 2.73
CA TYR A 151 28.96 -0.23 1.44
C TYR A 151 29.88 1.00 1.35
N ALA A 152 29.69 2.02 2.18
CA ALA A 152 30.56 3.21 2.18
C ALA A 152 31.94 2.91 2.75
N ASN A 153 32.04 1.91 3.63
CA ASN A 153 33.29 1.43 4.23
C ASN A 153 33.76 0.09 3.64
N ASP A 154 33.35 -0.23 2.40
CA ASP A 154 33.70 -1.47 1.68
C ASP A 154 33.38 -2.75 2.48
N GLU A 155 32.36 -2.72 3.32
CA GLU A 155 31.94 -3.89 4.09
C GLU A 155 31.35 -4.97 3.16
N LYS A 156 31.74 -6.22 3.40
CA LYS A 156 31.20 -7.37 2.68
C LYS A 156 29.95 -7.91 3.36
N SER A 157 28.93 -8.18 2.56
CA SER A 157 27.72 -8.90 2.96
C SER A 157 28.04 -10.34 3.38
N ASP A 158 27.36 -10.82 4.41
CA ASP A 158 27.43 -12.22 4.83
C ASP A 158 26.40 -13.07 4.07
N VAL A 159 25.25 -12.48 3.71
CA VAL A 159 24.18 -13.15 2.96
C VAL A 159 23.61 -12.26 1.86
N THR A 160 23.23 -12.88 0.73
CA THR A 160 22.44 -12.24 -0.33
C THR A 160 20.95 -12.37 0.01
N ALA A 161 20.32 -11.26 0.35
CA ALA A 161 18.92 -11.20 0.74
C ALA A 161 18.04 -10.62 -0.37
N TRP A 162 16.82 -11.13 -0.45
CA TRP A 162 15.75 -10.65 -1.31
C TRP A 162 14.76 -9.88 -0.44
N LEU A 163 14.58 -8.60 -0.73
CA LEU A 163 13.59 -7.78 -0.03
C LEU A 163 12.21 -8.06 -0.62
N MET A 164 11.42 -8.81 0.13
CA MET A 164 10.08 -9.26 -0.23
C MET A 164 9.02 -8.36 0.39
N ALA A 165 7.88 -8.24 -0.29
CA ALA A 165 6.75 -7.44 0.14
C ALA A 165 5.42 -8.12 -0.17
N ASP A 166 4.57 -8.25 0.85
CA ASP A 166 3.27 -8.90 0.76
C ASP A 166 2.20 -7.87 0.41
N VAL A 167 1.56 -8.03 -0.75
CA VAL A 167 0.48 -7.15 -1.22
C VAL A 167 -0.85 -7.89 -1.15
N PRO A 168 -1.80 -7.48 -0.29
CA PRO A 168 -3.10 -8.13 -0.18
C PRO A 168 -3.94 -7.97 -1.45
N PHE A 169 -4.73 -8.98 -1.79
CA PHE A 169 -5.70 -8.88 -2.90
C PHE A 169 -6.70 -7.73 -2.71
N ASP A 170 -7.06 -7.39 -1.47
CA ASP A 170 -7.96 -6.26 -1.16
C ASP A 170 -7.33 -4.89 -1.48
N SER A 171 -6.00 -4.85 -1.60
CA SER A 171 -5.25 -3.65 -1.98
C SER A 171 -5.03 -3.57 -3.49
N ILE A 172 -5.40 -4.61 -4.25
CA ILE A 172 -5.31 -4.63 -5.72
C ILE A 172 -6.70 -4.36 -6.27
N GLU A 173 -6.85 -3.31 -7.07
CA GLU A 173 -8.09 -2.98 -7.79
C GLU A 173 -8.27 -3.88 -9.01
N ALA A 174 -7.22 -4.02 -9.82
CA ALA A 174 -7.25 -4.76 -11.07
C ALA A 174 -5.84 -5.12 -11.51
N VAL A 175 -5.74 -6.05 -12.47
CA VAL A 175 -4.51 -6.38 -13.17
C VAL A 175 -4.76 -6.43 -14.67
N ASN A 176 -3.84 -5.90 -15.45
CA ASN A 176 -3.77 -6.10 -16.90
C ASN A 176 -2.54 -6.96 -17.19
N MET A 177 -2.75 -8.24 -17.52
CA MET A 177 -1.66 -9.20 -17.76
C MET A 177 -0.89 -8.95 -19.06
N GLU A 178 -1.50 -8.28 -20.04
CA GLU A 178 -0.88 -8.05 -21.36
C GLU A 178 0.12 -6.88 -21.35
N GLY A 179 0.02 -6.00 -20.35
CA GLY A 179 0.79 -4.77 -20.30
C GLY A 179 0.32 -3.72 -21.29
N ASP A 180 1.23 -2.87 -21.74
CA ASP A 180 0.95 -1.79 -22.68
C ASP A 180 2.14 -1.47 -23.60
N LYS A 181 2.00 -0.38 -24.36
CA LYS A 181 3.01 0.08 -25.32
C LYS A 181 4.35 0.53 -24.71
N TYR A 182 4.39 0.84 -23.42
CA TYR A 182 5.62 1.27 -22.74
C TYR A 182 6.27 0.09 -22.01
N TYR A 183 5.48 -0.72 -21.32
CA TYR A 183 5.91 -1.95 -20.68
C TYR A 183 4.92 -3.09 -20.96
N TYR A 184 5.41 -4.11 -21.66
CA TYR A 184 4.67 -5.32 -22.04
C TYR A 184 4.50 -6.34 -20.88
N PHE A 185 4.83 -5.93 -19.65
CA PHE A 185 4.68 -6.74 -18.46
C PHE A 185 3.29 -6.59 -17.87
N PRO A 186 2.83 -7.46 -16.96
CA PRO A 186 1.60 -7.23 -16.23
C PRO A 186 1.59 -5.90 -15.46
N HIS A 187 0.49 -5.15 -15.54
CA HIS A 187 0.25 -3.93 -14.76
C HIS A 187 -0.70 -4.23 -13.63
N ILE A 188 -0.26 -4.06 -12.39
CA ILE A 188 -1.05 -4.27 -11.18
C ILE A 188 -1.47 -2.91 -10.64
N TYR A 189 -2.77 -2.65 -10.60
CA TYR A 189 -3.33 -1.41 -10.07
C TYR A 189 -3.62 -1.59 -8.58
N CYS A 190 -2.88 -0.89 -7.72
CA CYS A 190 -2.96 -1.02 -6.27
C CYS A 190 -3.37 0.28 -5.57
N TYR A 191 -4.05 0.12 -4.46
CA TYR A 191 -4.22 1.14 -3.43
C TYR A 191 -3.00 1.14 -2.50
N PHE A 192 -2.50 2.33 -2.18
CA PHE A 192 -1.29 2.52 -1.35
C PHE A 192 -1.72 2.83 0.08
N ASP A 193 -2.26 1.81 0.74
CA ASP A 193 -2.93 1.92 2.04
C ASP A 193 -1.97 1.93 3.23
N PHE A 194 -0.81 1.30 3.10
CA PHE A 194 0.10 1.02 4.20
C PHE A 194 1.20 2.08 4.24
N GLY A 195 0.94 3.20 4.92
CA GLY A 195 1.92 4.29 4.99
C GLY A 195 2.21 4.97 3.64
N GLY A 196 1.32 4.78 2.65
CA GLY A 196 1.57 5.23 1.28
C GLY A 196 2.27 4.17 0.42
N GLU A 197 2.35 2.92 0.86
CA GLU A 197 2.87 1.78 0.11
C GLU A 197 1.74 0.75 -0.14
N PRO A 198 1.84 -0.12 -1.16
CA PRO A 198 0.81 -1.12 -1.46
C PRO A 198 0.90 -2.40 -0.61
N TYR A 199 1.97 -2.58 0.14
CA TYR A 199 2.27 -3.83 0.84
C TYR A 199 2.03 -3.73 2.35
N GLU A 200 1.41 -4.77 2.93
CA GLU A 200 1.10 -4.83 4.37
C GLU A 200 2.30 -5.24 5.22
N LYS A 201 3.30 -5.87 4.58
CA LYS A 201 4.49 -6.37 5.25
C LYS A 201 5.71 -6.39 4.30
N LYS A 202 6.88 -6.04 4.84
CA LYS A 202 8.20 -6.24 4.21
C LYS A 202 9.02 -7.24 5.00
N TRP A 203 9.76 -8.10 4.33
CA TRP A 203 10.59 -9.13 4.95
C TRP A 203 11.75 -9.52 4.04
N PHE A 204 12.80 -10.09 4.63
CA PHE A 204 13.97 -10.56 3.88
C PHE A 204 13.92 -12.07 3.71
N ALA A 205 14.31 -12.53 2.52
CA ALA A 205 14.39 -13.94 2.19
C ALA A 205 15.75 -14.33 1.61
N GLU A 206 16.15 -15.57 1.85
CA GLU A 206 17.21 -16.23 1.09
C GLU A 206 16.56 -17.08 -0.01
N LYS A 207 17.10 -16.99 -1.23
CA LYS A 207 16.66 -17.83 -2.35
C LYS A 207 17.37 -19.18 -2.27
N ILE A 208 16.60 -20.23 -2.08
CA ILE A 208 17.05 -21.61 -2.11
C ILE A 208 16.62 -22.20 -3.45
N ASP A 209 17.59 -22.49 -4.31
CA ASP A 209 17.33 -23.19 -5.57
C ASP A 209 17.06 -24.67 -5.26
N GLN A 210 15.83 -25.12 -5.51
CA GLN A 210 15.49 -26.54 -5.48
C GLN A 210 15.79 -27.16 -6.85
N ASP A 211 16.12 -28.45 -6.85
CA ASP A 211 16.19 -29.24 -8.06
C ASP A 211 14.85 -29.10 -8.83
N HIS A 212 14.93 -28.93 -10.15
CA HIS A 212 13.81 -28.67 -11.08
C HIS A 212 13.32 -27.21 -11.24
N GLY A 213 14.05 -26.22 -10.74
CA GLY A 213 13.87 -24.81 -11.16
C GLY A 213 12.68 -24.10 -10.50
N HIS A 214 12.26 -24.58 -9.33
CA HIS A 214 11.30 -23.90 -8.46
C HIS A 214 12.06 -23.28 -7.29
N PRO A 215 12.43 -21.99 -7.36
CA PRO A 215 13.12 -21.35 -6.25
C PRO A 215 12.18 -21.23 -5.06
N TYR A 216 12.67 -21.59 -3.89
CA TYR A 216 11.99 -21.41 -2.62
C TYR A 216 12.61 -20.22 -1.88
N PHE A 217 11.78 -19.33 -1.36
CA PHE A 217 12.24 -18.16 -0.62
C PHE A 217 12.06 -18.41 0.87
N LYS A 218 13.17 -18.69 1.55
CA LYS A 218 13.17 -18.90 3.00
C LYS A 218 13.26 -17.55 3.69
N LYS A 219 12.24 -17.18 4.47
CA LYS A 219 12.30 -15.97 5.30
C LYS A 219 13.48 -16.06 6.28
N ILE A 220 14.30 -15.00 6.33
CA ILE A 220 15.45 -14.87 7.23
C ILE A 220 15.25 -13.79 8.30
N ALA A 221 14.52 -12.70 8.00
CA ALA A 221 14.24 -11.63 8.96
C ALA A 221 13.01 -10.81 8.57
N ASP A 222 12.40 -10.11 9.52
CA ASP A 222 11.42 -9.05 9.22
C ASP A 222 12.14 -7.73 8.91
N TYR A 223 11.55 -6.88 8.05
CA TYR A 223 12.21 -5.63 7.62
C TYR A 223 12.50 -4.69 8.80
N ASP A 224 11.53 -4.50 9.69
CA ASP A 224 11.64 -3.58 10.83
C ASP A 224 12.70 -4.06 11.85
N GLU A 225 12.93 -5.37 11.93
CA GLU A 225 13.98 -5.95 12.76
C GLU A 225 15.36 -5.56 12.21
N VAL A 226 15.58 -5.73 10.91
CA VAL A 226 16.85 -5.38 10.26
C VAL A 226 17.12 -3.88 10.34
N VAL A 227 16.10 -3.05 10.11
CA VAL A 227 16.23 -1.59 10.23
C VAL A 227 16.61 -1.17 11.64
N ARG A 228 16.03 -1.79 12.66
CA ARG A 228 16.32 -1.50 14.07
C ARG A 228 17.74 -1.89 14.50
N ASN A 229 18.33 -2.87 13.83
CA ASN A 229 19.70 -3.32 14.07
C ASN A 229 20.76 -2.44 13.39
N ASN A 230 20.36 -1.51 12.52
CA ASN A 230 21.30 -0.58 11.91
C ASN A 230 21.90 0.37 12.98
N PRO A 231 23.18 0.76 12.82
CA PRO A 231 23.79 1.80 13.66
C PRO A 231 22.96 3.09 13.64
N LYS A 232 22.91 3.79 14.78
CA LYS A 232 22.25 5.10 14.86
C LYS A 232 23.06 6.21 14.17
N GLU A 233 24.36 5.99 14.04
CA GLU A 233 25.30 6.90 13.39
C GLU A 233 25.64 6.34 12.01
N GLY A 234 25.35 7.10 10.95
CA GLY A 234 25.45 6.64 9.56
C GLY A 234 24.17 5.95 9.10
N ALA A 235 23.47 6.55 8.14
CA ALA A 235 22.30 5.92 7.54
C ALA A 235 22.76 4.82 6.59
N LEU A 236 22.65 3.57 7.03
CA LEU A 236 22.81 2.43 6.13
C LEU A 236 21.53 2.26 5.31
N TYR A 237 21.67 1.80 4.07
CA TYR A 237 20.57 1.56 3.16
C TYR A 237 20.66 0.15 2.59
N PHE A 238 19.51 -0.44 2.32
CA PHE A 238 19.46 -1.69 1.57
C PHE A 238 19.70 -1.41 0.09
N GLY A 239 20.61 -2.18 -0.51
CA GLY A 239 21.04 -2.05 -1.91
C GLY A 239 19.93 -2.28 -2.92
#